data_AF-A0A515EVG2-F1
#
_entry.id   AF-A0A515EVG2-F1
#
_cell.length_a   1.000
_cell.length_b   1.000
_cell.length_c   1.000
_cell.angle_alpha   90.00
_cell.angle_beta   90.00
_cell.angle_gamma   90.00
#
_symmetry.space_group_name_H-M   'P 1'
#
loop_
_entity.id
_entity.type
_entity.pdbx_description
1 polymer ?
#
loop_
_entity_poly.entity_id
_entity_poly.type
_entity_poly.pdbx_seq_one_letter_code
_entity_poly.pdbx_strand_id
1 'polypeptide(L)'
;MLSWALLTVVLIIVALFFHGAYPGTLLAVTLYKAHLMALGGWGGYWLDRALFPYDRPHQYLECDISPKEVAQGVATVELVASASFGQTMLRRAIVVAACLICVGLGA
;
A
#
# COMPACT_ATOMS: atom_id res chain seq x y z
N MET A 1 -4.16 6.65 -10.37
CA MET A 1 -3.58 5.32 -10.68
C MET A 1 -2.51 5.45 -11.76
N LEU A 2 -2.84 6.01 -12.93
CA LEU A 2 -1.87 6.29 -14.00
C LEU A 2 -0.66 7.11 -13.51
N SER A 3 -0.87 8.15 -12.70
CA SER A 3 0.22 9.01 -12.18
C SER A 3 1.27 8.25 -11.37
N TRP A 4 0.87 7.25 -10.59
CA TRP A 4 1.79 6.44 -9.78
C TRP A 4 2.56 5.43 -10.64
N ALA A 5 1.89 4.82 -11.62
CA ALA A 5 2.55 3.95 -12.60
C ALA A 5 3.53 4.75 -13.48
N LEU A 6 3.17 5.97 -13.88
CA LEU A 6 4.08 6.87 -14.59
C LEU A 6 5.29 7.22 -13.73
N LEU A 7 5.09 7.50 -12.43
CA LEU A 7 6.19 7.79 -11.52
C LEU A 7 7.15 6.60 -11.36
N THR A 8 6.65 5.36 -11.25
CA THR A 8 7.51 4.17 -11.17
C THR A 8 8.27 3.92 -12.47
N VAL A 9 7.64 4.15 -13.63
CA VAL A 9 8.30 4.05 -14.95
C VAL A 9 9.35 5.14 -15.12
N VAL A 10 9.08 6.39 -14.75
CA VAL A 10 10.08 7.47 -14.78
C VAL A 10 11.26 7.12 -13.88
N LEU A 11 10.99 6.62 -12.67
CA LEU A 11 12.04 6.14 -11.76
C LEU A 11 12.88 5.01 -12.36
N ILE A 12 12.28 4.05 -13.08
CA ILE A 12 13.03 2.96 -13.73
C ILE A 12 13.95 3.49 -14.82
N ILE A 13 13.45 4.40 -15.66
CA ILE A 13 14.21 4.98 -16.77
C ILE A 13 15.40 5.77 -16.21
N VAL A 14 15.17 6.60 -15.20
CA VAL A 14 16.22 7.38 -14.54
C VAL A 14 17.25 6.46 -13.90
N ALA A 15 16.82 5.44 -13.14
CA ALA A 15 17.74 4.49 -12.50
C ALA A 15 18.59 3.74 -13.52
N LEU A 16 18.00 3.24 -14.61
CA LEU A 16 18.72 2.55 -15.69
C LEU A 16 19.70 3.47 -16.43
N PHE A 17 19.29 4.71 -16.70
CA PHE A 17 20.15 5.71 -17.35
C PHE A 17 21.39 6.00 -16.51
N PHE A 18 21.23 6.28 -15.21
CA PHE A 18 22.36 6.55 -14.32
C PHE A 18 23.24 5.31 -14.12
N HIS A 19 22.65 4.13 -14.04
CA HIS A 19 23.40 2.88 -13.95
C HIS A 19 24.27 2.63 -15.20
N GLY A 20 23.75 2.89 -16.40
CA GLY A 20 24.48 2.72 -17.65
C GLY A 20 25.53 3.80 -17.93
N ALA A 21 25.22 5.07 -17.62
CA ALA A 21 26.12 6.19 -17.86
C ALA A 21 27.24 6.31 -16.81
N TYR A 22 26.94 6.00 -15.55
CA TYR A 22 27.85 6.18 -14.41
C TYR A 22 27.81 4.98 -13.46
N PRO A 23 28.31 3.81 -13.92
CA PRO A 23 28.33 2.59 -13.11
C PRO A 23 29.15 2.80 -11.84
N GLY A 24 28.68 2.26 -10.71
CA GLY A 24 29.39 2.30 -9.42
C GLY A 24 29.27 3.60 -8.62
N THR A 25 28.51 4.59 -9.10
CA THR A 25 28.24 5.80 -8.29
C THR A 25 27.20 5.53 -7.20
N LEU A 26 27.35 6.21 -6.06
CA LEU A 26 26.39 6.13 -4.96
C LEU A 26 24.96 6.50 -5.41
N LEU A 27 24.84 7.48 -6.31
CA LEU A 27 23.57 7.91 -6.89
C LEU A 27 22.89 6.80 -7.70
N ALA A 28 23.64 6.06 -8.53
CA ALA A 28 23.06 4.96 -9.30
C ALA A 28 22.50 3.85 -8.39
N VAL A 29 23.22 3.51 -7.32
CA VAL A 29 22.80 2.47 -6.38
C VAL A 29 21.59 2.91 -5.54
N THR A 30 21.56 4.16 -5.07
CA THR A 30 20.43 4.67 -4.29
C THR A 30 19.17 4.81 -5.13
N LEU A 31 19.27 5.27 -6.38
CA LEU A 31 18.13 5.35 -7.31
C LEU A 31 17.56 3.96 -7.63
N TYR A 32 18.42 2.97 -7.85
CA TYR A 32 18.00 1.59 -8.05
C TYR A 32 17.23 1.05 -6.83
N LYS A 33 17.76 1.23 -5.61
CA LYS A 33 17.09 0.82 -4.37
C LYS A 33 15.78 1.58 -4.16
N ALA A 34 15.73 2.88 -4.44
CA ALA A 34 14.51 3.68 -4.34
C ALA A 34 13.43 3.20 -5.32
N HIS A 35 13.81 2.87 -6.55
CA HIS A 35 12.91 2.30 -7.55
C HIS A 35 12.31 0.96 -7.08
N LEU A 36 13.15 0.06 -6.56
CA LEU A 36 12.72 -1.22 -6.01
C LEU A 36 11.75 -1.04 -4.83
N MET A 37 12.03 -0.13 -3.90
CA MET A 37 11.12 0.18 -2.79
C MET A 37 9.77 0.73 -3.28
N ALA A 38 9.78 1.58 -4.31
CA ALA A 38 8.54 2.10 -4.91
C ALA A 38 7.72 0.98 -5.56
N LEU A 39 8.36 0.05 -6.28
CA LEU A 39 7.70 -1.12 -6.86
C LEU A 39 7.14 -2.06 -5.80
N GLY A 40 7.89 -2.36 -4.73
CA GLY A 40 7.41 -3.20 -3.63
C GLY A 40 6.20 -2.62 -2.92
N GLY A 41 6.21 -1.31 -2.65
CA GLY A 41 5.07 -0.61 -2.04
C GLY A 41 3.84 -0.61 -2.93
N TRP A 42 4.01 -0.28 -4.22
CA TRP A 42 2.93 -0.29 -5.21
C TRP A 42 2.38 -1.71 -5.41
N GLY A 43 3.25 -2.70 -5.61
CA GLY A 43 2.89 -4.11 -5.79
C GLY A 43 2.15 -4.67 -4.59
N GLY A 44 2.62 -4.39 -3.36
CA GLY A 44 1.96 -4.81 -2.13
C GLY A 44 0.55 -4.24 -1.98
N TYR A 45 0.34 -2.98 -2.38
CA TYR A 45 -1.00 -2.37 -2.38
C TYR A 45 -1.96 -3.07 -3.36
N TRP A 46 -1.48 -3.40 -4.56
CA TRP A 46 -2.29 -4.14 -5.54
C TRP A 46 -2.57 -5.56 -5.10
N LEU A 47 -1.60 -6.21 -4.45
CA LEU A 47 -1.75 -7.56 -3.93
C LEU A 47 -2.82 -7.62 -2.83
N ASP A 48 -2.85 -6.67 -1.89
CA ASP A 48 -3.93 -6.57 -0.89
C ASP A 48 -5.30 -6.47 -1.57
N ARG A 49 -5.42 -5.65 -2.61
CA ARG A 49 -6.68 -5.49 -3.37
C ARG A 49 -7.11 -6.73 -4.14
N ALA A 50 -6.16 -7.51 -4.66
CA ALA A 50 -6.45 -8.73 -5.41
C ALA A 50 -6.87 -9.88 -4.49
N LEU A 51 -6.24 -9.97 -3.31
CA LEU A 51 -6.56 -10.99 -2.30
C LEU A 51 -7.91 -10.73 -1.61
N PHE A 52 -8.28 -9.47 -1.39
CA PHE A 52 -9.47 -9.08 -0.62
C PHE A 52 -10.36 -8.08 -1.38
N PRO A 53 -11.09 -8.53 -2.42
CA PRO A 53 -11.90 -7.63 -3.24
C PRO A 53 -13.04 -6.92 -2.48
N TYR A 54 -13.65 -7.60 -1.49
CA TYR A 54 -14.85 -7.16 -0.78
C TYR A 54 -14.62 -6.64 0.65
N ASP A 55 -13.38 -6.67 1.14
CA ASP A 55 -13.03 -6.27 2.51
C ASP A 55 -12.06 -5.09 2.46
N ARG A 56 -12.55 -3.97 1.95
CA ARG A 56 -11.76 -2.75 1.79
C ARG A 56 -12.05 -1.79 2.94
N PRO A 57 -11.04 -1.13 3.50
CA PRO A 57 -11.19 -0.36 4.74
C PRO A 57 -12.19 0.80 4.63
N HIS A 58 -12.32 1.43 3.45
CA HIS A 58 -13.31 2.50 3.25
C HIS A 58 -14.77 2.08 3.49
N GLN A 59 -15.10 0.79 3.33
CA GLN A 59 -16.48 0.30 3.49
C GLN A 59 -16.93 0.33 4.96
N TYR A 60 -15.99 0.27 5.91
CA TYR A 60 -16.28 0.37 7.34
C TYR A 60 -16.50 1.80 7.82
N LEU A 61 -16.18 2.81 6.99
CA LEU A 61 -16.38 4.23 7.28
C LEU A 61 -17.70 4.76 6.72
N GLU A 62 -18.35 4.04 5.80
CA GLU A 62 -19.59 4.44 5.12
C GLU A 62 -20.87 4.00 5.88
N CYS A 63 -20.77 3.64 7.17
CA CYS A 63 -21.94 3.31 7.98
C CYS A 63 -22.80 4.57 8.20
N ASP A 64 -23.89 4.69 7.45
CA ASP A 64 -24.89 5.74 7.58
C ASP A 64 -25.81 5.41 8.77
N ILE A 65 -25.33 5.69 9.99
CA ILE A 65 -26.05 5.32 11.21
C ILE A 65 -27.19 6.32 11.43
N SER A 66 -28.44 5.84 11.42
CA SER A 66 -29.58 6.69 11.74
C SER A 66 -29.59 6.99 13.26
N PRO A 67 -29.90 8.23 13.70
CA PRO A 67 -29.95 8.58 15.14
C PRO A 67 -30.87 7.69 15.99
N LYS A 68 -31.81 6.98 15.36
CA LYS A 68 -32.74 6.05 16.01
C LYS A 68 -32.11 4.71 16.39
N GLU A 69 -31.05 4.30 15.69
CA GLU A 69 -30.38 3.00 15.90
C GLU A 69 -29.42 3.07 17.09
N VAL A 70 -28.73 4.20 17.27
CA VAL A 70 -27.86 4.45 18.44
C VAL A 70 -28.63 4.34 19.77
N ALA A 71 -29.89 4.80 19.80
CA ALA A 71 -30.75 4.71 20.98
C ALA A 71 -31.20 3.28 21.34
N GLN A 72 -31.09 2.32 20.42
CA GLN A 72 -31.49 0.92 20.61
C GLN A 72 -30.33 0.00 21.06
N GLY A 73 -29.13 0.55 21.34
CA GLY A 73 -27.95 -0.24 21.75
C GLY A 73 -27.00 -0.63 20.60
N VAL A 74 -27.17 -0.02 19.42
CA VAL A 74 -26.35 -0.25 18.22
C VAL A 74 -24.95 0.39 18.32
N ALA A 75 -24.64 1.12 19.40
CA ALA A 75 -23.28 1.64 19.68
C ALA A 75 -22.19 0.53 19.72
N THR A 76 -22.59 -0.74 19.89
CA THR A 76 -21.70 -1.91 19.76
C THR A 76 -21.25 -2.15 18.32
N VAL A 77 -22.07 -1.79 17.32
CA VAL A 77 -21.76 -1.95 15.89
C VAL A 77 -20.68 -0.97 15.44
N GLU A 78 -20.63 0.25 15.98
CA GLU A 78 -19.58 1.23 15.68
C GLU A 78 -18.21 0.81 16.25
N LEU A 79 -18.19 0.23 17.45
CA LEU A 79 -16.97 -0.33 18.05
C LEU A 79 -16.47 -1.55 17.25
N VAL A 80 -17.37 -2.39 16.74
CA VAL A 80 -17.03 -3.53 15.88
C VAL A 80 -16.60 -3.09 14.47
N ALA A 81 -17.22 -2.05 13.90
CA ALA A 81 -16.83 -1.45 12.62
C ALA A 81 -15.45 -0.77 12.70
N SER A 82 -15.14 -0.09 13.82
CA SER A 82 -13.82 0.49 14.06
C SER A 82 -12.74 -0.56 14.32
N ALA A 83 -13.06 -1.66 15.01
CA ALA A 83 -12.14 -2.79 15.19
C ALA A 83 -11.83 -3.50 13.87
N SER A 84 -12.85 -3.76 13.04
CA SER A 84 -12.67 -4.36 11.70
C SER A 84 -11.91 -3.43 10.75
N PHE A 85 -12.17 -2.11 10.78
CA PHE A 85 -11.36 -1.11 10.08
C PHE A 85 -9.87 -1.21 10.45
N GLY A 86 -9.57 -1.27 11.75
CA GLY A 86 -8.20 -1.41 12.25
C GLY A 86 -7.52 -2.69 11.77
N GLN A 87 -8.24 -3.82 11.79
CA GLN A 87 -7.74 -5.11 11.31
C GLN A 87 -7.45 -5.10 9.81
N THR A 88 -8.33 -4.51 8.99
CA THR A 88 -8.14 -4.39 7.54
C THR A 88 -6.95 -3.48 7.21
N MET A 89 -6.75 -2.39 7.94
CA MET A 89 -5.57 -1.53 7.80
C MET A 89 -4.27 -2.24 8.21
N LEU A 90 -4.30 -3.01 9.31
CA LEU A 90 -3.15 -3.80 9.77
C LEU A 90 -2.76 -4.86 8.74
N ARG A 91 -3.73 -5.58 8.18
CA ARG A 91 -3.50 -6.55 7.10
C ARG A 91 -2.80 -5.90 5.91
N ARG A 92 -3.32 -4.77 5.43
CA ARG A 92 -2.72 -4.04 4.30
C ARG A 92 -1.28 -3.61 4.62
N ALA A 93 -1.03 -3.14 5.84
CA ALA A 93 0.31 -2.79 6.28
C ALA A 93 1.27 -3.99 6.27
N ILE A 94 0.83 -5.15 6.76
CA ILE A 94 1.63 -6.39 6.76
C ILE A 94 1.95 -6.88 5.35
N VAL A 95 0.95 -6.89 4.44
CA VAL A 95 1.15 -7.31 3.04
C VAL A 95 2.14 -6.39 2.33
N VAL A 96 2.01 -5.07 2.51
CA VAL A 96 2.94 -4.09 1.93
C VAL A 96 4.34 -4.22 2.53
N ALA A 97 4.45 -4.39 3.85
CA ALA A 97 5.74 -4.60 4.52
C ALA A 97 6.44 -5.88 4.06
N ALA A 98 5.71 -6.99 3.92
CA ALA A 98 6.26 -8.25 3.40
C ALA A 98 6.79 -8.10 1.97
N CYS A 99 6.06 -7.36 1.11
CA CYS A 99 6.50 -7.08 -0.25
C CYS A 99 7.78 -6.22 -0.29
N LEU A 100 7.85 -5.19 0.56
CA LEU A 100 9.05 -4.34 0.70
C LEU A 100 10.26 -5.12 1.23
N ILE A 101 10.07 -6.00 2.21
CA ILE A 101 11.14 -6.87 2.74
C ILE A 101 11.62 -7.84 1.66
N CYS A 102 10.70 -8.47 0.92
CA CYS A 102 11.04 -9.38 -0.17
C CYS A 102 11.90 -8.69 -1.24
N VAL A 103 11.49 -7.50 -1.67
CA VAL A 103 12.23 -6.72 -2.67
C VAL A 103 13.56 -6.19 -2.11
N GLY A 104 13.59 -5.78 -0.83
CA GLY A 104 14.80 -5.31 -0.16
C GLY A 104 15.86 -6.40 0.05
N LEU A 105 15.45 -7.65 0.26
CA LEU A 105 16.37 -8.80 0.37
C LEU A 105 16.86 -9.32 -0.99
N GLY A 106 16.09 -9.11 -2.06
CA GLY A 106 16.49 -9.48 -3.42
C GLY A 106 17.45 -8.50 -4.11
N ALA A 107 17.89 -7.44 -3.42
CA ALA A 107 18.61 -6.29 -3.98
C ALA A 107 20.00 -6.06 -3.39
#